data_AF-A0A1Y1CTN0-F1
#
_entry.id   AF-A0A1Y1CTN0-F1
#
_cell.length_a   1.000
_cell.length_b   1.000
_cell.length_c   1.000
_cell.angle_alpha   90.00
_cell.angle_beta   90.00
_cell.angle_gamma   90.00
#
_symmetry.space_group_name_H-M   'P 1'
#
loop_
_entity.id
_entity.type
_entity.pdbx_description
1 polymer ?
#
loop_
_entity_poly.entity_id
_entity_poly.type
_entity_poly.pdbx_seq_one_letter_code
_entity_poly.pdbx_strand_id
1 'polypeptide(L)' 'MHLINETSLLNNNYTASIRYRSQDTPVKVTQNENGYIFEFSAPQWAPAVGQSLVLFQENECLGGGVISEIH' A
#
# COMPACT_ATOMS: atom_id res chain seq x y z
N MET A 1 -3.24 7.84 4.81
CA MET A 1 -2.00 7.57 4.05
C MET A 1 -1.26 8.88 3.87
N HIS A 2 0.07 8.86 3.95
CA HIS A 2 0.93 10.00 3.70
C HIS A 2 1.75 9.73 2.44
N LEU A 3 1.59 10.58 1.42
CA LEU A 3 2.39 10.54 0.20
C LEU A 3 3.61 11.45 0.36
N ILE A 4 4.74 11.02 -0.19
CA ILE A 4 5.99 11.79 -0.12
C ILE A 4 5.93 13.00 -1.07
N ASN A 5 5.25 12.84 -2.22
CA ASN A 5 5.04 13.87 -3.23
C ASN A 5 3.54 14.02 -3.54
N GLU A 6 3.14 15.08 -4.24
CA GLU A 6 1.78 15.26 -4.80
C GLU A 6 1.55 14.34 -6.02
N THR A 7 1.84 13.05 -5.86
CA THR A 7 1.67 12.04 -6.91
C THR A 7 0.21 11.62 -6.97
N SER A 8 -0.43 11.92 -8.09
CA SER A 8 -1.75 11.35 -8.39
C SER A 8 -1.61 9.86 -8.68
N LEU A 9 -2.28 9.02 -7.90
CA LEU A 9 -2.23 7.56 -8.05
C LEU A 9 -3.06 7.08 -9.26
N LEU A 10 -2.62 7.42 -10.47
CA LEU A 10 -3.30 7.16 -11.74
C LEU A 10 -2.67 6.00 -12.54
N ASN A 11 -1.50 5.52 -12.11
CA ASN A 11 -0.74 4.47 -12.79
C ASN A 11 -1.20 3.05 -12.38
N ASN A 12 -0.78 2.05 -13.17
CA ASN A 12 -1.25 0.65 -13.02
C ASN A 12 -0.21 -0.33 -12.45
N ASN A 13 0.96 0.15 -11.97
CA ASN A 13 2.08 -0.71 -11.58
C ASN A 13 2.57 -0.42 -10.15
N TYR A 14 1.67 -0.56 -9.18
CA TYR A 14 2.04 -0.40 -7.77
C TYR A 14 2.40 -1.72 -7.13
N THR A 15 3.35 -1.65 -6.21
CA THR A 15 3.64 -2.73 -5.26
C THR A 15 3.55 -2.16 -3.85
N ALA A 16 3.22 -3.01 -2.88
CA ALA A 16 3.19 -2.60 -1.49
C ALA A 16 3.79 -3.66 -0.58
N SER A 17 4.28 -3.21 0.56
CA SER A 17 4.80 -4.05 1.63
C SER A 17 4.10 -3.69 2.93
N ILE A 18 3.62 -4.71 3.65
CA ILE A 18 2.96 -4.56 4.96
C ILE A 18 3.81 -5.07 6.12
N ARG A 19 5.05 -5.51 5.83
CA ARG A 19 6.01 -5.99 6.82
C ARG A 19 7.40 -5.53 6.47
N TYR A 20 8.13 -5.05 7.46
CA TYR A 20 9.52 -4.67 7.30
C TYR A 20 10.35 -5.82 6.70
N ARG A 21 11.09 -5.51 5.62
CA ARG A 21 11.95 -6.44 4.85
C ARG A 21 11.22 -7.62 4.18
N SER A 22 9.90 -7.56 4.07
CA SER A 22 9.17 -8.46 3.17
C SER A 22 9.32 -7.99 1.72
N GLN A 23 9.22 -8.93 0.79
CA GLN A 23 9.11 -8.60 -0.62
C GLN A 23 7.81 -7.85 -0.87
N ASP A 24 7.87 -6.83 -1.71
CA ASP A 24 6.70 -6.08 -2.14
C ASP A 24 5.84 -6.95 -3.07
N THR A 25 4.52 -6.78 -2.96
CA THR A 25 3.56 -7.54 -3.76
C THR A 25 2.76 -6.57 -4.63
N PRO A 26 2.48 -6.92 -5.90
CA PRO A 26 1.64 -6.10 -6.75
C PRO A 26 0.27 -5.85 -6.11
N VAL A 27 -0.16 -4.60 -6.17
CA VAL A 27 -1.35 -4.11 -5.48
C VAL A 27 -2.16 -3.20 -6.39
N LYS A 28 -3.49 -3.29 -6.29
CA LYS A 28 -4.40 -2.30 -6.85
C LYS A 28 -4.80 -1.34 -5.73
N VAL A 29 -4.66 -0.04 -6.01
CA VAL A 29 -4.98 1.02 -5.04
C VAL A 29 -6.24 1.75 -5.48
N THR A 30 -7.21 1.86 -4.58
CA THR A 30 -8.43 2.65 -4.81
C THR A 30 -8.59 3.67 -3.68
N GLN A 31 -8.86 4.92 -4.02
CA GLN A 31 -9.15 5.96 -3.04
C GLN A 31 -10.66 6.12 -2.87
N ASN A 32 -11.12 6.26 -1.63
CA ASN A 32 -12.50 6.63 -1.30
C ASN A 32 -12.51 7.77 -0.25
N GLU A 33 -13.70 8.14 0.22
CA GLU A 33 -13.89 9.21 1.22
C GLU A 33 -13.16 8.95 2.56
N ASN A 34 -12.93 7.68 2.89
CA ASN A 34 -12.36 7.25 4.17
C ASN A 34 -10.84 6.97 4.09
N GLY A 35 -10.24 6.99 2.90
CA GLY A 35 -8.82 6.75 2.71
C GLY A 35 -8.50 5.92 1.47
N TYR A 36 -7.58 4.97 1.64
CA TYR A 36 -7.05 4.16 0.54
C TYR A 36 -7.27 2.67 0.84
N ILE A 37 -7.78 1.97 -0.16
CA ILE A 37 -7.97 0.52 -0.15
C ILE A 37 -6.87 -0.10 -1.02
N PHE A 38 -6.24 -1.15 -0.47
CA PHE A 38 -5.15 -1.87 -1.11
C PHE A 38 -5.56 -3.33 -1.32
N GLU A 39 -5.74 -3.71 -2.58
CA GLU A 39 -6.07 -5.07 -2.98
C GLU A 39 -4.80 -5.77 -3.48
N PHE A 40 -4.25 -6.66 -2.66
CA PHE A 40 -3.05 -7.42 -3.01
C PHE A 40 -3.39 -8.51 -4.03
N SER A 41 -2.57 -8.62 -5.06
CA SER A 41 -2.68 -9.68 -6.08
C SER A 41 -2.42 -11.09 -5.53
N ALA A 42 -1.76 -11.19 -4.37
CA ALA A 42 -1.50 -12.45 -3.68
C ALA A 42 -1.78 -12.31 -2.17
N PRO A 43 -2.19 -13.39 -1.49
CA PRO A 43 -2.43 -13.39 -0.05
C PRO A 43 -1.21 -12.89 0.73
N GLN A 44 -1.45 -12.02 1.70
CA GLN A 44 -0.39 -11.51 2.57
C GLN A 44 -0.33 -12.29 3.87
N TRP A 45 0.87 -12.58 4.34
CA TRP A 45 1.04 -13.35 5.56
C TRP A 45 0.84 -12.47 6.80
N ALA A 46 -0.18 -12.81 7.58
CA ALA A 46 -0.51 -12.20 8.86
C ALA A 46 -0.49 -10.65 8.83
N PRO A 47 -1.38 -10.03 8.02
CA PRO A 47 -1.64 -8.59 8.10
C PRO A 47 -2.16 -8.25 9.51
N ALA A 48 -1.79 -7.07 10.03
CA ALA A 48 -2.23 -6.64 11.35
C ALA A 48 -2.61 -5.15 11.34
N VAL A 49 -3.76 -4.85 11.94
CA VAL A 49 -4.19 -3.47 12.21
C VAL A 49 -3.14 -2.78 13.10
N GLY A 50 -2.82 -1.53 12.79
CA GLY A 50 -1.77 -0.77 13.47
C GLY A 50 -0.36 -0.96 12.90
N GLN A 51 -0.13 -1.94 12.01
CA GLN A 51 1.11 -2.03 11.24
C GLN A 51 1.12 -1.04 10.07
N SER A 52 2.31 -0.74 9.57
CA SER A 52 2.49 0.12 8.42
C SER A 52 2.39 -0.64 7.10
N LEU A 53 1.72 -0.04 6.13
CA LEU A 53 1.82 -0.34 4.71
C LEU A 53 2.69 0.72 4.04
N VAL A 54 3.62 0.29 3.19
CA VAL A 54 4.44 1.18 2.35
C VAL A 54 4.13 0.90 0.89
N LEU A 55 3.86 1.96 0.13
CA LEU A 55 3.51 1.93 -1.28
C LEU A 55 4.72 2.31 -2.13
N PHE A 56 4.95 1.52 -3.18
CA PHE A 56 6.01 1.72 -4.13
C PHE A 56 5.47 1.75 -5.57
N GLN A 57 6.22 2.40 -6.43
CA GLN A 57 6.12 2.26 -7.88
C GLN A 57 7.52 1.93 -8.40
N GLU A 58 7.67 0.72 -8.94
CA GLU A 58 8.98 0.16 -9.30
C GLU A 58 9.94 0.18 -8.10
N ASN A 59 10.91 1.10 -8.08
CA ASN A 59 11.90 1.23 -7.01
C ASN A 59 11.71 2.51 -6.18
N GLU A 60 10.67 3.31 -6.46
CA GLU A 60 10.40 4.57 -5.76
C GLU A 60 9.41 4.35 -4.63
N CYS A 61 9.75 4.82 -3.43
CA CYS A 61 8.82 4.90 -2.31
C CYS A 61 7.87 6.10 -2.54
N LEU A 62 6.58 5.82 -2.73
CA LEU A 62 5.58 6.86 -2.92
C LEU A 62 5.00 7.36 -1.59
N GLY A 63 5.04 6.52 -0.55
CA GLY A 63 4.51 6.86 0.75
C GLY A 63 4.06 5.65 1.55
N GLY A 64 3.23 5.89 2.55
CA GLY A 64 2.73 4.81 3.40
C GLY A 64 1.61 5.23 4.33
N GLY A 65 1.10 4.27 5.10
CA GLY A 65 0.02 4.52 6.05
C GLY A 65 -0.09 3.41 7.07
N VAL A 66 -0.91 3.66 8.10
CA VAL A 66 -1.25 2.65 9.10
C VAL A 66 -2.47 1.87 8.60
N ILE A 67 -2.40 0.54 8.68
CA ILE A 67 -3.51 -0.36 8.36
C ILE A 67 -4.58 -0.18 9.45
N SER A 68 -5.74 0.33 9.08
CA SER A 68 -6.88 0.54 9.99
C SER A 68 -7.86 -0.64 10.01
N GLU A 69 -7.94 -1.39 8.90
CA GLU A 69 -8.90 -2.47 8.71
C GLU A 69 -8.34 -3.53 7.75
N ILE A 70 -8.77 -4.78 7.91
CA ILE A 70 -8.39 -5.92 7.07
C ILE A 70 -9.67 -6.69 6.76
N HIS A 71 -9.84 -7.05 5.48
CA HIS A 71 -10.97 -7.82 4.98
C HIS A 71 -10.49 -9.13 4.35
#